data_AF-A0A430AYW3-F1
#
_entry.id   AF-A0A430AYW3-F1
#
_cell.length_a   1.000
_cell.length_b   1.000
_cell.length_c   1.000
_cell.angle_alpha   90.00
_cell.angle_beta   90.00
_cell.angle_gamma   90.00
#
_symmetry.space_group_name_H-M   'P 1'
#
loop_
_entity.id
_entity.type
_entity.pdbx_description
1 polymer ?
#
loop_
_entity_poly.entity_id
_entity_poly.type
_entity_poly.pdbx_seq_one_letter_code
_entity_poly.pdbx_strand_id
1 'polypeptide(L)'
;MQKKAVLFSASEYLDSLAYPKPTLDLSGVRYDILAIEKRLNQIGFSVEKKENAFKDDYIPLLQQSVERVPTDAVHIVYFSGHGGHYNGKNYIYPADFAVRYDESKDLDAASINIEDIISVFKGKGRLILILDACRSDFGLSKGYYSEMASSENVYIAYGTMFQAESIGVKGGLSWFTEAICDEILTPNIDVDTLFTRVRQNVFNKHYTQIPPSVNALLDKVVLHSELNYSNIDKQVYDFIEKYGDEYTDKYGYFHGDDLIFIDAAQYFNIGLLDAIWMFKKVDNKICKDKGINLPELSETEAKLVSFLGFSRGEKFFTFDESHTWYYNGRQIRMGEIPPLPPSMQRKLPEQDKEIQIEGDITCNVDNNKLYFTLSSNIPDDTPLISTLKGRNYRAQSKSIVVNKEAVFGGFSNCNQFLIDGIYEFIITCPIYSVMPESVKSIFGEDNRNLIGKYVEYNPIGGNTIKMIFNCSVNDTTVNIL
;
A
#
# COMPACT_ATOMS: atom_id res chain seq x y z
N MET A 1 -1.38 -2.55 -0.87
CA MET A 1 -0.27 -2.55 -1.82
C MET A 1 -0.63 -3.27 -3.12
N GLN A 2 -0.73 -2.52 -4.23
CA GLN A 2 -0.92 -3.10 -5.55
C GLN A 2 0.39 -3.73 -6.06
N LYS A 3 0.31 -4.93 -6.66
CA LYS A 3 1.46 -5.65 -7.25
C LYS A 3 1.28 -5.77 -8.76
N LYS A 4 2.16 -5.15 -9.54
CA LYS A 4 2.15 -5.23 -11.02
C LYS A 4 3.50 -5.70 -11.54
N ALA A 5 3.48 -6.46 -12.62
CA ALA A 5 4.69 -6.92 -13.28
C ALA A 5 4.57 -6.75 -14.80
N VAL A 6 5.62 -6.24 -15.43
CA VAL A 6 5.77 -6.18 -16.89
C VAL A 6 6.98 -7.04 -17.28
N LEU A 7 6.75 -8.07 -18.09
CA LEU A 7 7.78 -9.01 -18.51
C LEU A 7 8.09 -8.83 -20.00
N PHE A 8 9.35 -8.60 -20.31
CA PHE A 8 9.85 -8.51 -21.68
C PHE A 8 10.77 -9.69 -21.98
N SER A 9 10.71 -10.18 -23.21
CA SER A 9 11.70 -11.12 -23.71
C SER A 9 12.17 -10.76 -25.11
N ALA A 10 13.39 -11.18 -25.42
CA ALA A 10 13.93 -11.12 -26.77
C ALA A 10 14.66 -12.44 -27.06
N SER A 11 13.91 -13.42 -27.59
CA SER A 11 14.39 -14.75 -27.96
C SER A 11 14.67 -14.89 -29.45
N GLU A 12 13.88 -14.19 -30.28
CA GLU A 12 13.97 -14.21 -31.74
C GLU A 12 14.26 -12.78 -32.22
N TYR A 13 15.50 -12.54 -32.63
CA TYR A 13 15.89 -11.22 -33.11
C TYR A 13 15.63 -11.09 -34.61
N LEU A 14 15.50 -9.87 -35.12
CA LEU A 14 15.48 -9.64 -36.56
C LEU A 14 16.88 -9.89 -37.14
N ASP A 15 16.92 -10.55 -38.31
CA ASP A 15 18.18 -10.87 -38.99
C ASP A 15 18.87 -9.60 -39.50
N SER A 16 20.20 -9.54 -39.40
CA SER A 16 21.00 -8.36 -39.72
C SER A 16 22.39 -8.75 -40.23
N LEU A 17 23.10 -7.80 -40.83
CA LEU A 17 24.47 -8.03 -41.31
C LEU A 17 25.47 -8.05 -40.16
N ALA A 18 25.30 -7.18 -39.17
CA ALA A 18 26.18 -7.14 -38.00
C ALA A 18 25.99 -8.33 -37.06
N TYR A 19 24.76 -8.86 -36.98
CA TYR A 19 24.40 -9.97 -36.09
C TYR A 19 23.47 -10.95 -36.82
N PRO A 20 24.04 -11.89 -37.62
CA PRO A 20 23.24 -12.81 -38.42
C PRO A 20 22.66 -13.96 -37.60
N LYS A 21 21.51 -14.47 -38.05
CA LYS A 21 20.94 -15.73 -37.54
C LYS A 21 21.80 -16.94 -37.93
N PRO A 22 21.78 -18.03 -37.12
CA PRO A 22 20.99 -18.23 -35.90
C PRO A 22 21.70 -17.80 -34.61
N THR A 23 22.92 -17.24 -34.70
CA THR A 23 23.80 -16.98 -33.56
C THR A 23 23.22 -16.00 -32.53
N LEU A 24 22.33 -15.12 -32.98
CA LEU A 24 21.67 -14.14 -32.15
C LEU A 24 20.45 -14.69 -31.37
N ASP A 25 19.84 -15.79 -31.83
CA ASP A 25 18.59 -16.30 -31.26
C ASP A 25 18.83 -17.08 -29.96
N LEU A 26 18.00 -16.82 -28.95
CA LEU A 26 18.11 -17.37 -27.60
C LEU A 26 16.91 -18.26 -27.26
N SER A 27 16.97 -19.52 -27.69
CA SER A 27 15.83 -20.47 -27.53
C SER A 27 15.40 -20.76 -26.07
N GLY A 28 16.25 -20.48 -25.08
CA GLY A 28 15.95 -20.65 -23.65
C GLY A 28 15.01 -19.58 -23.09
N VAL A 29 15.08 -18.36 -23.63
CA VAL A 29 14.39 -17.17 -23.13
C VAL A 29 12.86 -17.33 -23.05
N ARG A 30 12.27 -18.11 -23.96
CA ARG A 30 10.82 -18.42 -23.92
C ARG A 30 10.42 -19.19 -22.66
N TYR A 31 11.30 -20.04 -22.13
CA TYR A 31 11.02 -20.79 -20.91
C TYR A 31 11.10 -19.88 -19.70
N ASP A 32 12.06 -18.95 -19.71
CA ASP A 32 12.28 -18.01 -18.63
C ASP A 32 11.05 -17.12 -18.40
N ILE A 33 10.55 -16.48 -19.45
CA ILE A 33 9.39 -15.60 -19.34
C ILE A 33 8.13 -16.34 -18.86
N LEU A 34 7.90 -17.58 -19.33
CA LEU A 34 6.78 -18.41 -18.89
C LEU A 34 6.90 -18.83 -17.42
N ALA A 35 8.12 -19.15 -16.96
CA ALA A 35 8.34 -19.53 -15.57
C ALA A 35 8.15 -18.35 -14.61
N ILE A 36 8.70 -17.18 -14.95
CA ILE A 36 8.54 -15.95 -14.17
C ILE A 36 7.07 -15.52 -14.15
N GLU A 37 6.38 -15.52 -15.30
CA GLU A 37 4.94 -15.23 -15.36
C GLU A 37 4.16 -16.12 -14.39
N LYS A 38 4.42 -17.44 -14.40
CA LYS A 38 3.75 -18.38 -13.51
C LYS A 38 4.03 -18.08 -12.03
N ARG A 39 5.29 -17.83 -11.66
CA ARG A 39 5.67 -17.55 -10.26
C ARG A 39 5.11 -16.24 -9.75
N LEU A 40 5.13 -15.18 -10.57
CA LEU A 40 4.61 -13.88 -10.18
C LEU A 40 3.09 -13.90 -10.02
N ASN A 41 2.37 -14.63 -10.89
CA ASN A 41 0.94 -14.87 -10.69
C ASN A 41 0.64 -15.62 -9.38
N GLN A 42 1.48 -16.60 -8.99
CA GLN A 42 1.31 -17.35 -7.73
C GLN A 42 1.41 -16.47 -6.47
N ILE A 43 2.20 -15.39 -6.50
CA ILE A 43 2.39 -14.48 -5.36
C ILE A 43 1.58 -13.17 -5.48
N GLY A 44 0.61 -13.16 -6.41
CA GLY A 44 -0.43 -12.13 -6.52
C GLY A 44 -0.07 -10.90 -7.36
N PHE A 45 0.93 -11.00 -8.26
CA PHE A 45 1.17 -9.93 -9.24
C PHE A 45 0.17 -10.01 -10.38
N SER A 46 -0.33 -8.85 -10.81
CA SER A 46 -0.96 -8.72 -12.14
C SER A 46 0.16 -8.62 -13.18
N VAL A 47 0.29 -9.64 -14.01
CA VAL A 47 1.38 -9.78 -14.98
C VAL A 47 0.92 -9.40 -16.39
N GLU A 48 1.63 -8.48 -17.02
CA GLU A 48 1.56 -8.19 -18.45
C GLU A 48 2.87 -8.63 -19.09
N LYS A 49 2.81 -9.39 -20.20
CA LYS A 49 4.02 -9.87 -20.88
C LYS A 49 4.02 -9.48 -22.36
N LYS A 50 5.20 -9.16 -22.88
CA LYS A 50 5.45 -8.88 -24.28
C LYS A 50 6.68 -9.66 -24.74
N GLU A 51 6.43 -10.72 -25.51
CA GLU A 51 7.49 -11.54 -26.10
C GLU A 51 8.04 -10.92 -27.38
N ASN A 52 9.36 -11.02 -27.57
CA ASN A 52 10.10 -10.45 -28.71
C ASN A 52 9.76 -8.96 -28.94
N ALA A 53 9.72 -8.20 -27.86
CA ALA A 53 9.36 -6.78 -27.89
C ALA A 53 10.37 -5.97 -28.71
N PHE A 54 9.84 -5.05 -29.53
CA PHE A 54 10.63 -4.07 -30.26
C PHE A 54 10.92 -2.86 -29.38
N LYS A 55 11.95 -2.09 -29.73
CA LYS A 55 12.37 -0.90 -28.97
C LYS A 55 11.18 0.01 -28.62
N ASP A 56 10.30 0.24 -29.58
CA ASP A 56 9.17 1.18 -29.45
C ASP A 56 8.02 0.63 -28.57
N ASP A 57 8.04 -0.65 -28.19
CA ASP A 57 7.04 -1.24 -27.28
C ASP A 57 7.30 -0.91 -25.81
N TYR A 58 8.56 -0.72 -25.40
CA TYR A 58 8.97 -0.74 -23.99
C TYR A 58 8.37 0.43 -23.18
N ILE A 59 8.74 1.65 -23.52
CA ILE A 59 8.36 2.84 -22.73
C ILE A 59 6.84 3.04 -22.68
N PRO A 60 6.08 2.92 -23.79
CA PRO A 60 4.63 3.05 -23.74
C PRO A 60 3.96 2.01 -22.83
N LEU A 61 4.40 0.74 -22.88
CA LEU A 61 3.84 -0.33 -22.05
C LEU A 61 4.14 -0.09 -20.56
N LEU A 62 5.37 0.32 -20.25
CA LEU A 62 5.77 0.66 -18.88
C LEU A 62 4.99 1.87 -18.35
N GLN A 63 4.79 2.92 -19.17
CA GLN A 63 4.00 4.09 -18.81
C GLN A 63 2.54 3.71 -18.50
N GLN A 64 1.93 2.89 -19.34
CA GLN A 64 0.58 2.37 -19.11
C GLN A 64 0.50 1.56 -17.80
N SER A 65 1.53 0.77 -17.49
CA SER A 65 1.55 -0.06 -16.27
C SER A 65 1.50 0.76 -14.98
N VAL A 66 2.05 1.99 -14.98
CA VAL A 66 2.09 2.89 -13.81
C VAL A 66 0.92 3.87 -13.74
N GLU A 67 -0.01 3.85 -14.70
CA GLU A 67 -1.20 4.70 -14.67
C GLU A 67 -2.12 4.32 -13.50
N ARG A 68 -2.52 5.33 -12.71
CA ARG A 68 -3.47 5.22 -11.60
C ARG A 68 -3.09 4.20 -10.51
N VAL A 69 -1.78 4.02 -10.32
CA VAL A 69 -1.24 3.14 -9.29
C VAL A 69 -0.99 3.93 -7.99
N PRO A 70 -1.33 3.40 -6.80
CA PRO A 70 -1.06 4.07 -5.53
C PRO A 70 0.45 4.22 -5.29
N THR A 71 0.83 5.20 -4.49
CA THR A 71 2.24 5.51 -4.21
C THR A 71 2.97 4.42 -3.44
N ASP A 72 2.24 3.47 -2.84
CA ASP A 72 2.79 2.32 -2.14
C ASP A 72 3.01 1.08 -3.03
N ALA A 73 2.67 1.12 -4.32
CA ALA A 73 2.73 -0.08 -5.15
C ALA A 73 4.14 -0.67 -5.33
N VAL A 74 4.18 -1.96 -5.64
CA VAL A 74 5.39 -2.70 -6.00
C VAL A 74 5.29 -3.13 -7.45
N HIS A 75 6.29 -2.73 -8.22
CA HIS A 75 6.42 -3.02 -9.64
C HIS A 75 7.58 -3.98 -9.87
N ILE A 76 7.37 -4.98 -10.71
CA ILE A 76 8.46 -5.80 -11.26
C ILE A 76 8.58 -5.50 -12.75
N VAL A 77 9.78 -5.16 -13.20
CA VAL A 77 10.13 -5.21 -14.62
C VAL A 77 11.15 -6.30 -14.79
N TYR A 78 10.82 -7.31 -15.60
CA TYR A 78 11.70 -8.42 -15.90
C TYR A 78 12.08 -8.39 -17.37
N PHE A 79 13.36 -8.60 -17.67
CA PHE A 79 13.85 -8.80 -19.03
C PHE A 79 14.74 -10.04 -19.11
N SER A 80 14.54 -10.86 -20.14
CA SER A 80 15.44 -11.95 -20.53
C SER A 80 15.81 -11.85 -22.01
N GLY A 81 17.11 -11.82 -22.29
CA GLY A 81 17.64 -11.61 -23.64
C GLY A 81 19.10 -11.14 -23.64
N HIS A 82 19.52 -10.54 -24.76
CA HIS A 82 20.84 -9.93 -24.85
C HIS A 82 20.85 -8.55 -24.19
N GLY A 83 22.02 -8.17 -23.70
CA GLY A 83 22.27 -6.88 -23.09
C GLY A 83 23.76 -6.64 -22.98
N GLY A 84 24.10 -5.44 -22.52
CA GLY A 84 25.48 -5.04 -22.36
C GLY A 84 25.59 -3.67 -21.72
N HIS A 85 26.81 -3.17 -21.66
CA HIS A 85 27.06 -1.80 -21.21
C HIS A 85 27.90 -1.05 -22.25
N TYR A 86 27.79 0.28 -22.24
CA TYR A 86 28.63 1.16 -23.06
C TYR A 86 28.68 2.53 -22.41
N ASN A 87 29.88 3.13 -22.34
CA ASN A 87 30.10 4.47 -21.75
C ASN A 87 29.43 4.68 -20.38
N GLY A 88 29.52 3.67 -19.49
CA GLY A 88 28.96 3.74 -18.14
C GLY A 88 27.46 3.45 -18.02
N LYS A 89 26.73 3.32 -19.13
CA LYS A 89 25.29 3.00 -19.16
C LYS A 89 25.06 1.50 -19.38
N ASN A 90 23.96 0.96 -18.85
CA ASN A 90 23.55 -0.43 -19.06
C ASN A 90 22.34 -0.46 -19.99
N TYR A 91 22.36 -1.41 -20.92
CA TYR A 91 21.38 -1.53 -21.99
C TYR A 91 20.83 -2.95 -22.08
N ILE A 92 19.55 -3.04 -22.39
CA ILE A 92 18.90 -4.27 -22.86
C ILE A 92 18.65 -4.16 -24.36
N TYR A 93 18.74 -5.28 -25.08
CA TYR A 93 18.63 -5.31 -26.53
C TYR A 93 17.25 -5.85 -26.93
N PRO A 94 16.38 -5.01 -27.53
CA PRO A 94 15.08 -5.46 -28.02
C PRO A 94 15.24 -6.38 -29.24
N ALA A 95 14.17 -7.06 -29.65
CA ALA A 95 14.23 -8.02 -30.75
C ALA A 95 14.61 -7.39 -32.10
N ASP A 96 14.34 -6.10 -32.30
CA ASP A 96 14.74 -5.32 -33.47
C ASP A 96 16.09 -4.60 -33.33
N PHE A 97 16.83 -4.85 -32.24
CA PHE A 97 18.12 -4.23 -31.93
C PHE A 97 19.08 -4.25 -33.13
N ALA A 98 19.27 -5.43 -33.72
CA ALA A 98 20.32 -5.66 -34.69
C ALA A 98 20.09 -4.87 -36.00
N VAL A 99 18.84 -4.84 -36.47
CA VAL A 99 18.43 -4.04 -37.64
C VAL A 99 18.59 -2.55 -37.36
N ARG A 100 18.10 -2.06 -36.22
CA ARG A 100 18.24 -0.64 -35.85
C ARG A 100 19.69 -0.21 -35.70
N TYR A 101 20.53 -1.09 -35.17
CA TYR A 101 21.95 -0.82 -35.04
C TYR A 101 22.63 -0.78 -36.41
N ASP A 102 22.24 -1.65 -37.33
CA ASP A 102 22.75 -1.62 -38.70
C ASP A 102 22.40 -0.33 -39.45
N GLU A 103 21.21 0.22 -39.22
CA GLU A 103 20.74 1.47 -39.82
C GLU A 103 21.39 2.71 -39.19
N SER A 104 21.44 2.77 -37.85
CA SER A 104 21.85 3.99 -37.12
C SER A 104 23.34 4.03 -36.79
N LYS A 105 23.99 2.87 -36.62
CA LYS A 105 25.30 2.71 -35.99
C LYS A 105 25.42 3.40 -34.63
N ASP A 106 24.29 3.55 -33.95
CA ASP A 106 24.16 4.20 -32.65
C ASP A 106 23.48 3.24 -31.67
N LEU A 107 24.16 2.96 -30.56
CA LEU A 107 23.66 2.07 -29.53
C LEU A 107 22.43 2.65 -28.82
N ASP A 108 22.41 3.95 -28.52
CA ASP A 108 21.28 4.61 -27.87
C ASP A 108 20.04 4.56 -28.78
N ALA A 109 20.23 4.68 -30.10
CA ALA A 109 19.14 4.57 -31.08
C ALA A 109 18.59 3.14 -31.21
N ALA A 110 19.42 2.11 -31.01
CA ALA A 110 19.07 0.71 -31.24
C ALA A 110 18.63 -0.07 -30.00
N SER A 111 19.06 0.33 -28.80
CA SER A 111 18.85 -0.41 -27.53
C SER A 111 18.00 0.36 -26.51
N ILE A 112 17.69 -0.21 -25.35
CA ILE A 112 16.98 0.49 -24.27
C ILE A 112 17.93 0.71 -23.09
N ASN A 113 18.17 1.97 -22.70
CA ASN A 113 18.89 2.29 -21.47
C ASN A 113 18.01 1.96 -20.27
N ILE A 114 18.53 1.23 -19.28
CA ILE A 114 17.76 0.90 -18.08
C ILE A 114 17.37 2.13 -17.26
N GLU A 115 18.09 3.25 -17.41
CA GLU A 115 17.73 4.53 -16.79
C GLU A 115 16.40 5.07 -17.34
N ASP A 116 16.12 4.84 -18.63
CA ASP A 116 14.85 5.25 -19.24
C ASP A 116 13.70 4.45 -18.60
N ILE A 117 13.90 3.16 -18.34
CA ILE A 117 12.94 2.32 -17.59
C ILE A 117 12.75 2.87 -16.18
N ILE A 118 13.84 3.10 -15.44
CA ILE A 118 13.80 3.62 -14.06
C ILE A 118 13.03 4.96 -14.00
N SER A 119 13.24 5.84 -14.98
CA SER A 119 12.61 7.15 -15.04
C SER A 119 11.08 7.11 -15.06
N VAL A 120 10.49 6.07 -15.68
CA VAL A 120 9.04 5.85 -15.74
C VAL A 120 8.43 5.62 -14.36
N PHE A 121 9.19 4.99 -13.45
CA PHE A 121 8.70 4.62 -12.12
C PHE A 121 9.01 5.66 -11.04
N LYS A 122 9.67 6.77 -11.37
CA LYS A 122 10.02 7.81 -10.40
C LYS A 122 8.76 8.38 -9.74
N GLY A 123 8.66 8.21 -8.42
CA GLY A 123 7.49 8.64 -7.63
C GLY A 123 6.22 7.79 -7.84
N LYS A 124 6.34 6.58 -8.41
CA LYS A 124 5.22 5.66 -8.71
C LYS A 124 5.22 4.39 -7.85
N GLY A 125 5.96 4.37 -6.75
CA GLY A 125 6.10 3.22 -5.85
C GLY A 125 7.52 2.66 -5.84
N ARG A 126 7.65 1.37 -5.48
CA ARG A 126 8.92 0.64 -5.51
C ARG A 126 9.07 -0.13 -6.81
N LEU A 127 10.22 0.00 -7.48
CA LEU A 127 10.56 -0.75 -8.69
C LEU A 127 11.59 -1.83 -8.37
N ILE A 128 11.28 -3.07 -8.72
CA ILE A 128 12.22 -4.19 -8.71
C ILE A 128 12.53 -4.55 -10.17
N LEU A 129 13.69 -4.13 -10.65
CA LEU A 129 14.18 -4.37 -12.00
C LEU A 129 15.04 -5.65 -12.02
N ILE A 130 14.61 -6.67 -12.75
CA ILE A 130 15.27 -7.97 -12.84
C ILE A 130 15.76 -8.17 -14.27
N LEU A 131 17.09 -8.26 -14.45
CA LEU A 131 17.74 -8.26 -15.76
C LEU A 131 18.52 -9.56 -15.95
N ASP A 132 17.95 -10.50 -16.68
CA ASP A 132 18.61 -11.75 -17.09
C ASP A 132 19.26 -11.58 -18.47
N ALA A 133 20.37 -10.86 -18.47
CA ALA A 133 21.13 -10.53 -19.66
C ALA A 133 22.64 -10.49 -19.36
N CYS A 134 23.45 -10.64 -20.40
CA CYS A 134 24.87 -10.38 -20.32
C CYS A 134 25.15 -8.93 -19.92
N ARG A 135 26.31 -8.71 -19.31
CA ARG A 135 26.82 -7.37 -18.98
C ARG A 135 28.20 -7.15 -19.61
N SER A 136 28.38 -7.67 -20.80
CA SER A 136 29.59 -7.48 -21.62
C SER A 136 29.66 -6.06 -22.17
N ASP A 137 30.89 -5.59 -22.41
CA ASP A 137 31.12 -4.29 -23.03
C ASP A 137 30.71 -4.32 -24.51
N PHE A 138 29.88 -3.36 -24.92
CA PHE A 138 29.51 -3.16 -26.32
C PHE A 138 30.56 -2.26 -26.98
N GLY A 139 31.66 -2.89 -27.41
CA GLY A 139 32.83 -2.20 -27.98
C GLY A 139 34.11 -2.50 -27.18
N LEU A 140 35.29 -2.23 -27.75
CA LEU A 140 36.58 -2.40 -27.06
C LEU A 140 36.88 -1.20 -26.13
N SER A 141 35.92 -0.78 -25.31
CA SER A 141 36.12 0.40 -24.46
C SER A 141 37.07 0.05 -23.30
N LYS A 142 38.31 0.55 -23.37
CA LYS A 142 39.24 0.49 -22.25
C LYS A 142 38.84 1.51 -21.19
N GLY A 143 37.98 1.09 -20.28
CA GLY A 143 37.80 1.73 -18.98
C GLY A 143 36.77 2.85 -18.95
N TYR A 144 35.52 2.48 -18.71
CA TYR A 144 34.56 3.31 -17.98
C TYR A 144 33.82 2.40 -16.99
N TYR A 145 33.88 2.75 -15.71
CA TYR A 145 33.08 2.06 -14.68
C TYR A 145 31.62 2.42 -14.90
N SER A 146 30.75 1.44 -15.13
CA SER A 146 29.32 1.64 -14.97
C SER A 146 29.02 1.60 -13.48
N GLU A 147 29.07 2.77 -12.85
CA GLU A 147 28.57 2.95 -11.49
C GLU A 147 27.03 3.08 -11.55
N MET A 148 26.37 2.46 -10.58
CA MET A 148 24.94 2.15 -10.60
C MET A 148 24.08 3.41 -10.68
N ALA A 149 23.17 3.48 -11.65
CA ALA A 149 22.03 4.37 -11.57
C ALA A 149 21.10 3.89 -10.44
N SER A 150 21.32 4.40 -9.22
CA SER A 150 20.38 4.18 -8.12
C SER A 150 19.44 5.37 -8.03
N SER A 151 18.18 5.16 -8.39
CA SER A 151 17.10 6.07 -8.04
C SER A 151 16.46 5.60 -6.72
N GLU A 152 15.93 6.53 -5.95
CA GLU A 152 15.13 6.23 -4.75
C GLU A 152 14.03 5.21 -5.07
N ASN A 153 13.83 4.25 -4.17
CA ASN A 153 12.83 3.18 -4.29
C ASN A 153 13.04 2.23 -5.48
N VAL A 154 14.29 2.02 -5.90
CA VAL A 154 14.66 1.04 -6.93
C VAL A 154 15.53 -0.07 -6.35
N TYR A 155 15.20 -1.31 -6.71
CA TYR A 155 16.04 -2.49 -6.55
C TYR A 155 16.41 -3.04 -7.93
N ILE A 156 17.67 -3.34 -8.18
CA ILE A 156 18.11 -3.95 -9.45
C ILE A 156 18.76 -5.30 -9.14
N ALA A 157 18.27 -6.37 -9.75
CA ALA A 157 18.86 -7.69 -9.71
C ALA A 157 19.41 -8.05 -11.09
N TYR A 158 20.73 -8.24 -11.19
CA TYR A 158 21.38 -8.62 -12.44
C TYR A 158 21.62 -10.14 -12.46
N GLY A 159 21.41 -10.77 -13.60
CA GLY A 159 21.69 -12.20 -13.77
C GLY A 159 23.16 -12.56 -13.61
N THR A 160 24.07 -11.62 -13.87
CA THR A 160 25.52 -11.86 -13.82
C THR A 160 26.32 -10.63 -13.39
N MET A 161 27.60 -10.84 -13.08
CA MET A 161 28.53 -9.76 -12.71
C MET A 161 28.78 -8.80 -13.87
N PHE A 162 29.27 -7.59 -13.55
CA PHE A 162 29.74 -6.65 -14.57
C PHE A 162 30.86 -7.30 -15.40
N GLN A 163 30.84 -7.10 -16.73
CA GLN A 163 31.76 -7.71 -17.68
C GLN A 163 31.74 -9.25 -17.71
N ALA A 164 30.64 -9.86 -17.27
CA ALA A 164 30.42 -11.30 -17.34
C ALA A 164 29.18 -11.65 -18.19
N GLU A 165 29.13 -12.91 -18.63
CA GLU A 165 28.01 -13.47 -19.37
C GLU A 165 26.94 -14.02 -18.42
N SER A 166 25.66 -13.95 -18.83
CA SER A 166 24.57 -14.69 -18.19
C SER A 166 24.32 -15.96 -18.98
N ILE A 167 24.26 -17.11 -18.30
CA ILE A 167 24.19 -18.42 -18.96
C ILE A 167 22.74 -18.85 -19.15
N GLY A 168 22.32 -18.90 -20.42
CA GLY A 168 21.06 -19.52 -20.84
C GLY A 168 21.20 -21.02 -21.12
N VAL A 169 20.12 -21.78 -20.92
CA VAL A 169 20.07 -23.22 -21.23
C VAL A 169 19.22 -23.47 -22.47
N LYS A 170 19.77 -24.18 -23.46
CA LYS A 170 19.01 -24.55 -24.66
C LYS A 170 17.85 -25.46 -24.28
N GLY A 171 16.62 -25.02 -24.52
CA GLY A 171 15.42 -25.80 -24.23
C GLY A 171 15.01 -25.83 -22.75
N GLY A 172 15.61 -24.99 -21.90
CA GLY A 172 15.33 -24.93 -20.46
C GLY A 172 15.48 -23.51 -19.91
N LEU A 173 15.32 -23.39 -18.59
CA LEU A 173 15.49 -22.11 -17.89
C LEU A 173 16.96 -21.72 -17.83
N SER A 174 17.23 -20.42 -17.92
CA SER A 174 18.52 -19.86 -17.52
C SER A 174 18.80 -20.19 -16.04
N TRP A 175 20.08 -20.22 -15.67
CA TRP A 175 20.45 -20.52 -14.27
C TRP A 175 19.92 -19.47 -13.29
N PHE A 176 19.89 -18.21 -13.71
CA PHE A 176 19.35 -17.13 -12.89
C PHE A 176 17.83 -17.24 -12.73
N THR A 177 17.11 -17.50 -13.82
CA THR A 177 15.66 -17.64 -13.79
C THR A 177 15.22 -18.89 -13.04
N GLU A 178 15.95 -20.01 -13.18
CA GLU A 178 15.73 -21.22 -12.36
C GLU A 178 15.86 -20.90 -10.87
N ALA A 179 16.95 -20.24 -10.46
CA ALA A 179 17.18 -19.88 -9.06
C ALA A 179 16.13 -18.91 -8.51
N ILE A 180 15.67 -17.93 -9.30
CA ILE A 180 14.53 -17.09 -8.91
C ILE A 180 13.29 -17.96 -8.68
N CYS A 181 12.99 -18.88 -9.60
CA CYS A 181 11.82 -19.74 -9.49
C CYS A 181 11.85 -20.69 -8.28
N ASP A 182 13.04 -21.07 -7.81
CA ASP A 182 13.23 -21.88 -6.60
C ASP A 182 12.95 -21.06 -5.33
N GLU A 183 13.38 -19.79 -5.30
CA GLU A 183 13.39 -18.99 -4.05
C GLU A 183 12.18 -18.06 -3.88
N ILE A 184 11.58 -17.58 -4.98
CA ILE A 184 10.59 -16.48 -4.96
C ILE A 184 9.28 -16.80 -4.22
N LEU A 185 8.97 -18.10 -4.02
CA LEU A 185 7.83 -18.54 -3.23
C LEU A 185 8.15 -18.65 -1.73
N THR A 186 9.37 -18.30 -1.29
CA THR A 186 9.66 -18.26 0.14
C THR A 186 8.85 -17.12 0.78
N PRO A 187 7.98 -17.41 1.75
CA PRO A 187 7.16 -16.39 2.36
C PRO A 187 7.96 -15.51 3.32
N ASN A 188 7.52 -14.25 3.44
CA ASN A 188 7.91 -13.32 4.50
C ASN A 188 9.41 -13.00 4.58
N ILE A 189 10.13 -13.11 3.46
CA ILE A 189 11.49 -12.59 3.33
C ILE A 189 11.48 -11.32 2.49
N ASP A 190 12.33 -10.35 2.86
CA ASP A 190 12.51 -9.14 2.06
C ASP A 190 13.25 -9.45 0.74
N VAL A 191 13.12 -8.54 -0.23
CA VAL A 191 13.73 -8.67 -1.57
C VAL A 191 15.25 -8.87 -1.50
N ASP A 192 15.95 -8.26 -0.53
CA ASP A 192 17.41 -8.39 -0.43
C ASP A 192 17.82 -9.78 0.07
N THR A 193 17.09 -10.30 1.07
CA THR A 193 17.20 -11.70 1.49
C THR A 193 16.89 -12.67 0.34
N LEU A 194 15.83 -12.40 -0.44
CA LEU A 194 15.46 -13.21 -1.60
C LEU A 194 16.60 -13.30 -2.62
N PHE A 195 17.12 -12.16 -3.09
CA PHE A 195 18.19 -12.17 -4.11
C PHE A 195 19.55 -12.59 -3.56
N THR A 196 19.77 -12.51 -2.24
CA THR A 196 20.90 -13.17 -1.58
C THR A 196 20.80 -14.69 -1.72
N ARG A 197 19.62 -15.27 -1.51
CA ARG A 197 19.40 -16.72 -1.71
C ARG A 197 19.50 -17.12 -3.16
N VAL A 198 18.93 -16.35 -4.09
CA VAL A 198 19.09 -16.57 -5.54
C VAL A 198 20.57 -16.62 -5.91
N ARG A 199 21.38 -15.67 -5.43
CA ARG A 199 22.83 -15.64 -5.68
C ARG A 199 23.54 -16.87 -5.12
N GLN A 200 23.20 -17.28 -3.89
CA GLN A 200 23.74 -18.50 -3.28
C GLN A 200 23.34 -19.75 -4.08
N ASN A 201 22.10 -19.83 -4.54
CA ASN A 201 21.58 -20.94 -5.33
C ASN A 201 22.34 -21.08 -6.66
N VAL A 202 22.48 -19.99 -7.43
CA VAL A 202 23.27 -19.99 -8.68
C VAL A 202 24.73 -20.36 -8.42
N PHE A 203 25.37 -19.75 -7.41
CA PHE A 203 26.78 -20.02 -7.12
C PHE A 203 27.02 -21.46 -6.67
N ASN A 204 26.16 -22.02 -5.80
CA ASN A 204 26.31 -23.39 -5.31
C ASN A 204 26.06 -24.44 -6.39
N LYS A 205 25.15 -24.16 -7.35
CA LYS A 205 24.87 -25.07 -8.47
C LYS A 205 25.94 -24.99 -9.57
N HIS A 206 26.48 -23.80 -9.86
CA HIS A 206 27.28 -23.58 -11.08
C HIS A 206 28.69 -23.01 -10.87
N TYR A 207 28.97 -22.36 -9.73
CA TYR A 207 30.26 -21.76 -9.34
C TYR A 207 30.83 -20.65 -10.25
N THR A 208 30.32 -20.46 -11.46
CA THR A 208 30.88 -19.53 -12.46
C THR A 208 30.08 -18.26 -12.68
N GLN A 209 28.80 -18.24 -12.30
CA GLN A 209 27.91 -17.09 -12.42
C GLN A 209 27.56 -16.56 -11.03
N ILE A 210 27.73 -15.26 -10.80
CA ILE A 210 27.38 -14.61 -9.54
C ILE A 210 26.41 -13.46 -9.87
N PRO A 211 25.12 -13.59 -9.58
CA PRO A 211 24.13 -12.54 -9.78
C PRO A 211 24.23 -11.43 -8.69
N PRO A 212 24.72 -10.20 -8.98
CA PRO A 212 24.73 -9.11 -8.01
C PRO A 212 23.38 -8.39 -7.94
N SER A 213 23.21 -7.58 -6.90
CA SER A 213 22.04 -6.72 -6.73
C SER A 213 22.42 -5.33 -6.22
N VAL A 214 21.54 -4.37 -6.47
CA VAL A 214 21.63 -2.97 -6.08
C VAL A 214 20.37 -2.60 -5.34
N ASN A 215 20.51 -2.08 -4.12
CA ASN A 215 19.37 -1.77 -3.27
C ASN A 215 19.35 -0.29 -2.90
N ALA A 216 18.36 0.44 -3.41
CA ALA A 216 18.04 1.82 -3.05
C ALA A 216 16.59 1.96 -2.52
N LEU A 217 16.03 0.87 -1.99
CA LEU A 217 14.74 0.87 -1.31
C LEU A 217 14.85 1.58 0.05
N LEU A 218 13.88 2.41 0.38
CA LEU A 218 13.83 3.09 1.69
C LEU A 218 13.22 2.24 2.80
N ASP A 219 12.56 1.14 2.45
CA ASP A 219 11.89 0.25 3.38
C ASP A 219 11.93 -1.21 2.93
N LYS A 220 11.55 -2.12 3.84
CA LYS A 220 11.53 -3.57 3.54
C LYS A 220 10.39 -3.90 2.60
N VAL A 221 10.71 -4.38 1.40
CA VAL A 221 9.74 -4.89 0.43
C VAL A 221 9.71 -6.41 0.50
N VAL A 222 8.52 -7.02 0.63
CA VAL A 222 8.30 -8.47 0.63
C VAL A 222 7.44 -8.83 -0.58
N LEU A 223 7.93 -9.72 -1.46
CA LEU A 223 7.22 -10.10 -2.69
C LEU A 223 6.14 -11.16 -2.44
N HIS A 224 6.41 -12.11 -1.54
CA HIS A 224 5.48 -13.18 -1.16
C HIS A 224 5.20 -13.09 0.34
N SER A 225 4.02 -12.58 0.69
CA SER A 225 3.58 -12.47 2.08
C SER A 225 2.60 -13.60 2.38
N GLU A 226 2.87 -14.36 3.44
CA GLU A 226 1.92 -15.33 3.98
C GLU A 226 1.65 -15.02 5.44
N LEU A 227 0.38 -15.07 5.83
CA LEU A 227 0.03 -15.09 7.24
C LEU A 227 0.60 -16.38 7.84
N ASN A 228 1.53 -16.22 8.78
CA ASN A 228 2.05 -17.31 9.58
C ASN A 228 1.91 -16.96 11.06
N TYR A 229 1.94 -17.99 11.89
CA TYR A 229 1.90 -17.83 13.32
C TYR A 229 2.76 -18.91 13.98
N SER A 230 3.33 -18.56 15.12
CA SER A 230 4.15 -19.42 15.96
C SER A 230 3.29 -20.27 16.89
N ASN A 231 3.90 -21.25 17.57
CA ASN A 231 3.16 -22.08 18.52
C ASN A 231 2.61 -21.26 19.71
N ILE A 232 3.32 -20.21 20.15
CA ILE A 232 2.82 -19.33 21.22
C ILE A 232 1.60 -18.54 20.76
N ASP A 233 1.57 -18.08 19.50
CA ASP A 233 0.41 -17.38 18.95
C ASP A 233 -0.85 -18.26 18.98
N LYS A 234 -0.69 -19.55 18.62
CA LYS A 234 -1.78 -20.52 18.64
C LYS A 234 -2.28 -20.79 20.06
N GLN A 235 -1.38 -20.86 21.04
CA GLN A 235 -1.77 -21.02 22.45
C GLN A 235 -2.56 -19.81 22.97
N VAL A 236 -2.16 -18.59 22.60
CA VAL A 236 -2.90 -17.36 22.95
C VAL A 236 -4.29 -17.40 22.31
N TYR A 237 -4.37 -17.74 21.02
CA TYR A 237 -5.64 -17.88 20.31
C TYR A 237 -6.56 -18.92 20.95
N ASP A 238 -6.05 -20.13 21.21
CA ASP A 238 -6.84 -21.22 21.80
C ASP A 238 -7.29 -20.88 23.23
N PHE A 239 -6.50 -20.11 24.00
CA PHE A 239 -6.92 -19.60 25.30
C PHE A 239 -8.11 -18.66 25.17
N ILE A 240 -8.03 -17.67 24.27
CA ILE A 240 -9.08 -16.67 24.09
C ILE A 240 -10.35 -17.33 23.55
N GLU A 241 -10.27 -18.18 22.54
CA GLU A 241 -11.43 -18.91 22.01
C GLU A 241 -12.09 -19.81 23.05
N LYS A 242 -11.29 -20.44 23.91
CA LYS A 242 -11.82 -21.36 24.93
C LYS A 242 -12.60 -20.63 26.02
N TYR A 243 -12.18 -19.43 26.41
CA TYR A 243 -12.74 -18.73 27.57
C TYR A 243 -13.54 -17.47 27.19
N GLY A 244 -13.46 -16.97 25.95
CA GLY A 244 -14.04 -15.69 25.53
C GLY A 244 -15.55 -15.59 25.75
N ASP A 245 -16.28 -16.65 25.43
CA ASP A 245 -17.74 -16.72 25.63
C ASP A 245 -18.10 -16.58 27.12
N GLU A 246 -17.35 -17.24 28.02
CA GLU A 246 -17.59 -17.14 29.46
C GLU A 246 -17.37 -15.71 30.00
N TYR A 247 -16.38 -15.00 29.45
CA TYR A 247 -16.12 -13.60 29.81
C TYR A 247 -17.21 -12.68 29.28
N THR A 248 -17.67 -12.90 28.05
CA THR A 248 -18.78 -12.16 27.44
C THR A 248 -20.07 -12.34 28.23
N ASP A 249 -20.39 -13.57 28.61
CA ASP A 249 -21.58 -13.87 29.41
C ASP A 249 -21.53 -13.22 30.80
N LYS A 250 -20.34 -13.16 31.40
CA LYS A 250 -20.15 -12.65 32.76
C LYS A 250 -20.07 -11.13 32.85
N TYR A 251 -19.38 -10.49 31.91
CA TYR A 251 -19.06 -9.06 31.97
C TYR A 251 -19.74 -8.22 30.88
N GLY A 252 -20.43 -8.87 29.94
CA GLY A 252 -21.04 -8.25 28.77
C GLY A 252 -20.03 -8.07 27.63
N TYR A 253 -20.55 -7.93 26.41
CA TYR A 253 -19.77 -7.90 25.16
C TYR A 253 -18.50 -7.03 25.21
N PHE A 254 -18.62 -5.74 25.55
CA PHE A 254 -17.46 -4.84 25.54
C PHE A 254 -16.42 -5.15 26.62
N HIS A 255 -16.85 -5.42 27.84
CA HIS A 255 -15.91 -5.68 28.94
C HIS A 255 -15.34 -7.09 28.90
N GLY A 256 -16.14 -8.07 28.47
CA GLY A 256 -15.74 -9.46 28.31
C GLY A 256 -14.58 -9.58 27.32
N ASP A 257 -14.72 -8.95 26.15
CA ASP A 257 -13.68 -8.90 25.12
C ASP A 257 -12.37 -8.31 25.69
N ASP A 258 -12.40 -7.11 26.26
CA ASP A 258 -11.17 -6.49 26.80
C ASP A 258 -10.51 -7.35 27.89
N LEU A 259 -11.31 -7.90 28.81
CA LEU A 259 -10.81 -8.67 29.95
C LEU A 259 -10.17 -9.99 29.56
N ILE A 260 -10.73 -10.72 28.58
CA ILE A 260 -10.11 -11.98 28.14
C ILE A 260 -8.73 -11.76 27.54
N PHE A 261 -8.55 -10.66 26.78
CA PHE A 261 -7.23 -10.30 26.24
C PHE A 261 -6.25 -9.85 27.34
N ILE A 262 -6.72 -9.11 28.35
CA ILE A 262 -5.89 -8.71 29.50
C ILE A 262 -5.42 -9.95 30.28
N ASP A 263 -6.32 -10.90 30.53
CA ASP A 263 -5.99 -12.11 31.29
C ASP A 263 -5.13 -13.07 30.48
N ALA A 264 -5.34 -13.19 29.17
CA ALA A 264 -4.42 -13.89 28.28
C ALA A 264 -3.02 -13.27 28.31
N ALA A 265 -2.92 -11.93 28.19
CA ALA A 265 -1.64 -11.23 28.24
C ALA A 265 -0.90 -11.49 29.56
N GLN A 266 -1.61 -11.48 30.69
CA GLN A 266 -1.04 -11.82 31.98
C GLN A 266 -0.61 -13.30 32.07
N TYR A 267 -1.44 -14.23 31.60
CA TYR A 267 -1.16 -15.67 31.63
C TYR A 267 0.11 -16.03 30.85
N PHE A 268 0.28 -15.45 29.65
CA PHE A 268 1.44 -15.68 28.79
C PHE A 268 2.62 -14.72 29.07
N ASN A 269 2.50 -13.83 30.06
CA ASN A 269 3.51 -12.84 30.44
C ASN A 269 3.96 -11.92 29.29
N ILE A 270 3.01 -11.46 28.48
CA ILE A 270 3.21 -10.57 27.33
C ILE A 270 2.45 -9.24 27.53
N GLY A 271 2.63 -8.27 26.63
CA GLY A 271 1.80 -7.06 26.63
C GLY A 271 0.40 -7.32 26.07
N LEU A 272 -0.57 -6.49 26.44
CA LEU A 272 -1.93 -6.56 25.91
C LEU A 272 -1.96 -6.44 24.37
N LEU A 273 -1.19 -5.50 23.82
CA LEU A 273 -1.09 -5.33 22.36
C LEU A 273 -0.44 -6.55 21.68
N ASP A 274 0.46 -7.26 22.37
CA ASP A 274 1.03 -8.52 21.87
C ASP A 274 -0.04 -9.61 21.83
N ALA A 275 -0.80 -9.79 22.92
CA ALA A 275 -1.86 -10.80 22.96
C ALA A 275 -2.91 -10.60 21.85
N ILE A 276 -3.34 -9.35 21.63
CA ILE A 276 -4.26 -9.00 20.54
C ILE A 276 -3.64 -9.28 19.17
N TRP A 277 -2.38 -8.90 18.96
CA TRP A 277 -1.67 -9.18 17.72
C TRP A 277 -1.53 -10.69 17.44
N MET A 278 -1.16 -11.46 18.46
CA MET A 278 -1.00 -12.91 18.39
C MET A 278 -2.32 -13.61 18.02
N PHE A 279 -3.42 -13.23 18.67
CA PHE A 279 -4.76 -13.70 18.31
C PHE A 279 -5.09 -13.36 16.85
N LYS A 280 -4.91 -12.09 16.44
CA LYS A 280 -5.20 -11.63 15.08
C LYS A 280 -4.40 -12.37 14.02
N LYS A 281 -3.14 -12.74 14.26
CA LYS A 281 -2.35 -13.54 13.30
C LYS A 281 -3.01 -14.88 13.01
N VAL A 282 -3.42 -15.60 14.07
CA VAL A 282 -4.06 -16.91 13.93
C VAL A 282 -5.45 -16.78 13.31
N ASP A 283 -6.25 -15.84 13.80
CA ASP A 283 -7.61 -15.61 13.31
C ASP A 283 -7.62 -15.18 11.83
N ASN A 284 -6.77 -14.22 11.45
CA ASN A 284 -6.64 -13.79 10.06
C ASN A 284 -6.19 -14.95 9.17
N LYS A 285 -5.27 -15.82 9.63
CA LYS A 285 -4.83 -16.99 8.88
C LYS A 285 -6.00 -17.96 8.66
N ILE A 286 -6.76 -18.28 9.70
CA ILE A 286 -7.94 -19.15 9.62
C ILE A 286 -8.97 -18.57 8.64
N CYS A 287 -9.24 -17.26 8.72
CA CYS A 287 -10.15 -16.58 7.81
C CYS A 287 -9.66 -16.62 6.35
N LYS A 288 -8.37 -16.37 6.12
CA LYS A 288 -7.77 -16.43 4.78
C LYS A 288 -7.81 -17.84 4.20
N ASP A 289 -7.58 -18.87 5.03
CA ASP A 289 -7.70 -20.29 4.63
C ASP A 289 -9.14 -20.68 4.27
N LYS A 290 -10.13 -19.99 4.85
CA LYS A 290 -11.55 -20.11 4.48
C LYS A 290 -11.93 -19.29 3.24
N GLY A 291 -10.99 -18.61 2.60
CA GLY A 291 -11.21 -17.77 1.42
C GLY A 291 -11.71 -16.35 1.71
N ILE A 292 -11.64 -15.90 2.97
CA ILE A 292 -11.99 -14.53 3.33
C ILE A 292 -10.79 -13.62 3.03
N ASN A 293 -11.01 -12.60 2.20
CA ASN A 293 -9.99 -11.61 1.91
C ASN A 293 -9.92 -10.58 3.04
N LEU A 294 -8.81 -10.56 3.78
CA LEU A 294 -8.55 -9.62 4.87
C LEU A 294 -7.37 -8.71 4.52
N PRO A 295 -7.40 -7.43 4.93
CA PRO A 295 -6.25 -6.56 4.78
C PRO A 295 -5.06 -7.09 5.60
N GLU A 296 -3.90 -7.20 4.97
CA GLU A 296 -2.65 -7.54 5.65
C GLU A 296 -2.05 -6.28 6.26
N LEU A 297 -2.09 -6.20 7.59
CA LEU A 297 -1.44 -5.16 8.36
C LEU A 297 -0.12 -5.68 8.90
N SER A 298 0.93 -4.86 8.83
CA SER A 298 2.16 -5.10 9.59
C SER A 298 1.87 -5.14 11.09
N GLU A 299 2.77 -5.72 11.88
CA GLU A 299 2.64 -5.76 13.34
C GLU A 299 2.45 -4.35 13.94
N THR A 300 3.24 -3.39 13.47
CA THR A 300 3.17 -1.98 13.89
C THR A 300 1.79 -1.38 13.62
N GLU A 301 1.26 -1.55 12.40
CA GLU A 301 -0.06 -1.04 12.03
C GLU A 301 -1.16 -1.74 12.82
N ALA A 302 -1.13 -3.07 12.92
CA ALA A 302 -2.15 -3.83 13.62
C ALA A 302 -2.22 -3.47 15.11
N LYS A 303 -1.07 -3.36 15.78
CA LYS A 303 -0.98 -2.93 17.19
C LYS A 303 -1.46 -1.50 17.37
N LEU A 304 -1.05 -0.57 16.50
CA LEU A 304 -1.47 0.82 16.59
C LEU A 304 -2.97 0.99 16.36
N VAL A 305 -3.54 0.32 15.35
CA VAL A 305 -5.00 0.31 15.10
C VAL A 305 -5.75 -0.22 16.32
N SER A 306 -5.25 -1.28 16.93
CA SER A 306 -5.87 -1.86 18.14
C SER A 306 -5.83 -0.87 19.31
N PHE A 307 -4.67 -0.22 19.52
CA PHE A 307 -4.50 0.79 20.56
C PHE A 307 -5.40 2.02 20.37
N LEU A 308 -5.54 2.50 19.13
CA LEU A 308 -6.41 3.63 18.78
C LEU A 308 -7.89 3.30 18.92
N GLY A 309 -8.26 2.02 18.80
CA GLY A 309 -9.64 1.54 18.94
C GLY A 309 -10.12 1.39 20.39
N PHE A 310 -9.22 1.46 21.38
CA PHE A 310 -9.60 1.28 22.78
C PHE A 310 -10.50 2.41 23.30
N SER A 311 -11.60 2.01 23.95
CA SER A 311 -12.45 2.92 24.71
C SER A 311 -11.69 3.50 25.90
N ARG A 312 -11.66 4.84 26.01
CA ARG A 312 -10.99 5.54 27.12
C ARG A 312 -12.00 6.02 28.15
N GLY A 313 -11.64 5.89 29.42
CA GLY A 313 -12.45 6.37 30.55
C GLY A 313 -12.30 5.50 31.77
N GLU A 314 -12.77 5.98 32.93
CA GLU A 314 -12.57 5.32 34.23
C GLU A 314 -13.02 3.86 34.28
N LYS A 315 -14.07 3.51 33.51
CA LYS A 315 -14.61 2.14 33.42
C LYS A 315 -13.92 1.25 32.39
N PHE A 316 -13.03 1.81 31.56
CA PHE A 316 -12.28 1.12 30.52
C PHE A 316 -10.79 1.40 30.73
N PHE A 317 -10.07 1.79 29.68
CA PHE A 317 -8.65 2.08 29.73
C PHE A 317 -8.36 3.50 30.22
N THR A 318 -7.50 3.61 31.24
CA THR A 318 -6.90 4.87 31.72
C THR A 318 -5.39 4.70 31.87
N PHE A 319 -4.67 5.81 32.00
CA PHE A 319 -3.25 5.80 32.36
C PHE A 319 -2.94 6.93 33.33
N ASP A 320 -1.93 6.74 34.16
CA ASP A 320 -1.46 7.76 35.10
C ASP A 320 -0.35 8.64 34.49
N GLU A 321 0.12 9.62 35.25
CA GLU A 321 1.20 10.53 34.84
C GLU A 321 2.54 9.81 34.57
N SER A 322 2.70 8.59 35.09
CA SER A 322 3.88 7.74 34.83
C SER A 322 3.68 6.81 33.62
N HIS A 323 2.60 7.00 32.85
CA HIS A 323 2.20 6.15 31.72
C HIS A 323 1.94 4.68 32.08
N THR A 324 1.59 4.41 33.34
CA THR A 324 1.08 3.10 33.76
C THR A 324 -0.35 2.95 33.32
N TRP A 325 -0.68 1.83 32.68
CA TRP A 325 -2.02 1.58 32.16
C TRP A 325 -2.89 0.83 33.16
N TYR A 326 -4.18 1.17 33.17
CA TYR A 326 -5.20 0.54 33.98
C TYR A 326 -6.43 0.20 33.13
N TYR A 327 -7.11 -0.88 33.48
CA TYR A 327 -8.43 -1.24 32.98
C TYR A 327 -9.39 -1.37 34.15
N ASN A 328 -10.41 -0.50 34.22
CA ASN A 328 -11.37 -0.47 35.32
C ASN A 328 -10.68 -0.49 36.71
N GLY A 329 -9.62 0.30 36.87
CA GLY A 329 -8.79 0.40 38.08
C GLY A 329 -7.76 -0.72 38.29
N ARG A 330 -7.79 -1.81 37.51
CA ARG A 330 -6.77 -2.86 37.54
C ARG A 330 -5.55 -2.45 36.72
N GLN A 331 -4.36 -2.48 37.30
CA GLN A 331 -3.13 -2.22 36.56
C GLN A 331 -2.91 -3.31 35.49
N ILE A 332 -2.54 -2.91 34.28
CA ILE A 332 -2.28 -3.79 33.14
C ILE A 332 -0.97 -3.44 32.45
N ARG A 333 -0.36 -4.43 31.78
CA ARG A 333 0.80 -4.23 30.92
C ARG A 333 0.33 -4.03 29.48
N MET A 334 0.26 -2.77 29.04
CA MET A 334 -0.18 -2.45 27.66
C MET A 334 0.75 -3.06 26.60
N GLY A 335 2.05 -3.10 26.86
CA GLY A 335 3.08 -3.47 25.88
C GLY A 335 3.64 -2.24 25.16
N GLU A 336 4.49 -2.48 24.16
CA GLU A 336 5.05 -1.41 23.34
C GLU A 336 3.97 -0.83 22.41
N ILE A 337 3.69 0.47 22.56
CA ILE A 337 2.82 1.21 21.65
C ILE A 337 3.69 1.68 20.49
N PRO A 338 3.50 1.16 19.26
CA PRO A 338 4.37 1.52 18.16
C PRO A 338 4.23 3.00 17.77
N PRO A 339 5.31 3.63 17.24
CA PRO A 339 5.19 4.96 16.65
C PRO A 339 4.29 4.92 15.40
N LEU A 340 3.81 6.09 14.98
CA LEU A 340 2.98 6.24 13.79
C LEU A 340 3.75 5.78 12.53
N PRO A 341 3.37 4.67 11.86
CA PRO A 341 4.09 4.15 10.70
C PRO A 341 3.95 5.08 9.49
N PRO A 342 4.92 5.11 8.56
CA PRO A 342 4.88 5.97 7.38
C PRO A 342 3.61 5.82 6.52
N SER A 343 3.07 4.59 6.42
CA SER A 343 1.82 4.28 5.72
C SER A 343 0.60 4.97 6.33
N MET A 344 0.63 5.27 7.64
CA MET A 344 -0.43 5.92 8.40
C MET A 344 -0.06 7.37 8.77
N GLN A 345 0.88 8.01 8.07
CA GLN A 345 1.17 9.43 8.26
C GLN A 345 0.26 10.30 7.40
N ARG A 346 0.07 11.56 7.81
CA ARG A 346 -0.73 12.51 7.05
C ARG A 346 -0.05 12.80 5.72
N LYS A 347 -0.66 12.37 4.63
CA LYS A 347 -0.19 12.66 3.27
C LYS A 347 -0.34 14.15 2.98
N LEU A 348 0.67 14.74 2.35
CA LEU A 348 0.59 16.11 1.83
C LEU A 348 -0.45 16.17 0.70
N PRO A 349 -1.11 17.31 0.45
CA PRO A 349 -1.97 17.46 -0.72
C PRO A 349 -1.25 17.16 -2.04
N GLU A 350 -2.01 16.78 -3.06
CA GLU A 350 -1.49 16.78 -4.43
C GLU A 350 -1.24 18.21 -4.90
N GLN A 351 -0.19 18.41 -5.71
CA GLN A 351 0.21 19.72 -6.17
C GLN A 351 -0.95 20.48 -6.84
N ASP A 352 -1.23 21.69 -6.36
CA ASP A 352 -2.26 22.61 -6.84
C ASP A 352 -3.70 22.06 -6.73
N LYS A 353 -3.93 21.08 -5.85
CA LYS A 353 -5.25 20.49 -5.59
C LYS A 353 -5.75 20.74 -4.17
N GLU A 354 -5.12 21.64 -3.42
CA GLU A 354 -5.56 21.95 -2.06
C GLU A 354 -6.98 22.52 -2.02
N ILE A 355 -7.80 21.99 -1.11
CA ILE A 355 -9.16 22.45 -0.86
C ILE A 355 -9.23 22.95 0.58
N GLN A 356 -9.17 24.26 0.76
CA GLN A 356 -9.36 24.90 2.04
C GLN A 356 -10.85 24.92 2.41
N ILE A 357 -11.29 24.01 3.26
CA ILE A 357 -12.72 23.84 3.57
C ILE A 357 -13.24 25.04 4.36
N GLU A 358 -14.29 25.65 3.81
CA GLU A 358 -14.98 26.81 4.34
C GLU A 358 -16.48 26.64 4.14
N GLY A 359 -17.26 27.21 5.06
CA GLY A 359 -18.70 27.22 4.96
C GLY A 359 -19.36 27.78 6.19
N ASP A 360 -20.60 28.19 5.99
CA ASP A 360 -21.47 28.79 7.00
C ASP A 360 -22.81 28.05 7.00
N ILE A 361 -23.52 28.14 8.12
CA ILE A 361 -24.84 27.55 8.25
C ILE A 361 -25.91 28.61 8.35
N THR A 362 -27.10 28.27 7.87
CA THR A 362 -28.34 28.97 8.18
C THR A 362 -29.30 28.00 8.85
N CYS A 363 -30.18 28.52 9.69
CA CYS A 363 -31.20 27.73 10.37
C CYS A 363 -32.57 28.36 10.15
N ASN A 364 -33.54 27.55 9.73
CA ASN A 364 -34.93 27.93 9.57
C ASN A 364 -35.82 27.05 10.46
N VAL A 365 -36.87 27.64 11.00
CA VAL A 365 -37.87 26.93 11.80
C VAL A 365 -39.14 26.75 10.96
N ASP A 366 -39.59 25.50 10.81
CA ASP A 366 -40.87 25.17 10.19
C ASP A 366 -41.54 24.00 10.92
N ASN A 367 -42.85 24.10 11.18
CA ASN A 367 -43.65 23.04 11.82
C ASN A 367 -42.99 22.44 13.08
N ASN A 368 -42.50 23.30 13.98
CA ASN A 368 -41.78 22.95 15.21
C ASN A 368 -40.47 22.15 15.01
N LYS A 369 -39.88 22.23 13.81
CA LYS A 369 -38.60 21.58 13.48
C LYS A 369 -37.57 22.62 13.05
N LEU A 370 -36.32 22.40 13.45
CA LEU A 370 -35.19 23.19 12.98
C LEU A 370 -34.60 22.52 11.74
N TYR A 371 -34.48 23.27 10.65
CA TYR A 371 -33.82 22.85 9.43
C TYR A 371 -32.53 23.65 9.27
N PHE A 372 -31.42 22.94 9.09
CA PHE A 372 -30.12 23.56 8.85
C PHE A 372 -29.75 23.42 7.38
N THR A 373 -29.22 24.48 6.81
CA THR A 373 -28.61 24.48 5.48
C THR A 373 -27.16 24.92 5.62
N LEU A 374 -26.23 24.08 5.15
CA LEU A 374 -24.83 24.43 5.00
C LEU A 374 -24.62 25.01 3.62
N SER A 375 -24.01 26.19 3.52
CA SER A 375 -23.48 26.74 2.27
C SER A 375 -21.94 26.71 2.38
N SER A 376 -21.27 25.97 1.50
CA SER A 376 -19.84 25.67 1.65
C SER A 376 -19.13 25.50 0.31
N ASN A 377 -17.80 25.46 0.32
CA ASN A 377 -17.03 25.09 -0.86
C ASN A 377 -16.79 23.57 -1.00
N ILE A 378 -17.49 22.75 -0.20
CA ILE A 378 -17.43 21.30 -0.30
C ILE A 378 -17.96 20.89 -1.70
N PRO A 379 -17.29 19.97 -2.42
CA PRO A 379 -17.73 19.50 -3.73
C PRO A 379 -19.11 18.84 -3.68
N ASP A 380 -19.85 19.01 -4.76
CA ASP A 380 -21.12 18.31 -4.98
C ASP A 380 -20.93 16.79 -4.92
N ASP A 381 -22.04 16.08 -4.64
CA ASP A 381 -22.09 14.64 -4.36
C ASP A 381 -21.42 14.21 -3.05
N THR A 382 -20.82 15.12 -2.29
CA THR A 382 -20.21 14.78 -1.00
C THR A 382 -21.29 14.40 0.02
N PRO A 383 -21.30 13.16 0.55
CA PRO A 383 -22.21 12.78 1.61
C PRO A 383 -21.79 13.43 2.94
N LEU A 384 -22.76 14.03 3.64
CA LEU A 384 -22.55 14.67 4.93
C LEU A 384 -23.51 14.08 5.98
N ILE A 385 -23.00 13.93 7.19
CA ILE A 385 -23.77 13.55 8.37
C ILE A 385 -23.75 14.72 9.32
N SER A 386 -24.93 15.27 9.60
CA SER A 386 -25.14 16.23 10.67
C SER A 386 -25.54 15.54 11.96
N THR A 387 -25.08 16.05 13.09
CA THR A 387 -25.49 15.66 14.44
C THR A 387 -25.83 16.93 15.21
N LEU A 388 -27.08 17.06 15.66
CA LEU A 388 -27.48 18.11 16.59
C LEU A 388 -27.43 17.53 18.01
N LYS A 389 -26.62 18.12 18.87
CA LYS A 389 -26.38 17.65 20.23
C LYS A 389 -26.66 18.77 21.23
N GLY A 390 -27.50 18.48 22.22
CA GLY A 390 -27.76 19.34 23.39
C GLY A 390 -27.62 18.54 24.68
N ARG A 391 -27.90 19.17 25.82
CA ARG A 391 -27.70 18.57 27.16
C ARG A 391 -28.31 17.16 27.31
N ASN A 392 -29.53 16.97 26.82
CA ASN A 392 -30.26 15.70 26.83
C ASN A 392 -30.87 15.37 25.46
N TYR A 393 -30.26 15.87 24.38
CA TYR A 393 -30.76 15.71 23.03
C TYR A 393 -29.64 15.29 22.11
N ARG A 394 -29.89 14.29 21.27
CA ARG A 394 -28.98 13.92 20.18
C ARG A 394 -29.79 13.35 19.03
N ALA A 395 -29.66 13.96 17.86
CA ALA A 395 -30.28 13.48 16.63
C ALA A 395 -29.33 13.67 15.46
N GLN A 396 -29.50 12.85 14.42
CA GLN A 396 -28.66 12.88 13.23
C GLN A 396 -29.50 12.99 11.96
N SER A 397 -28.94 13.65 10.96
CA SER A 397 -29.52 13.72 9.61
C SER A 397 -28.44 13.60 8.55
N LYS A 398 -28.76 12.95 7.44
CA LYS A 398 -27.85 12.79 6.30
C LYS A 398 -28.27 13.74 5.19
N SER A 399 -27.29 14.30 4.49
CA SER A 399 -27.51 15.12 3.30
C SER A 399 -26.39 14.87 2.30
N ILE A 400 -26.58 15.34 1.08
CA ILE A 400 -25.58 15.32 0.01
C ILE A 400 -25.43 16.76 -0.46
N VAL A 401 -24.19 17.19 -0.71
CA VAL A 401 -23.93 18.53 -1.24
C VAL A 401 -24.43 18.61 -2.68
N VAL A 402 -25.24 19.61 -2.97
CA VAL A 402 -25.77 19.92 -4.29
C VAL A 402 -25.70 21.43 -4.51
N ASN A 403 -25.06 21.87 -5.60
CA ASN A 403 -24.84 23.29 -5.88
C ASN A 403 -24.20 24.04 -4.70
N LYS A 404 -23.18 23.44 -4.06
CA LYS A 404 -22.47 24.02 -2.89
C LYS A 404 -23.31 24.14 -1.61
N GLU A 405 -24.52 23.57 -1.59
CA GLU A 405 -25.37 23.57 -0.40
C GLU A 405 -25.71 22.15 0.06
N ALA A 406 -25.88 21.96 1.37
CA ALA A 406 -26.42 20.73 1.94
C ALA A 406 -27.55 21.07 2.92
N VAL A 407 -28.76 20.63 2.57
CA VAL A 407 -29.96 20.83 3.38
C VAL A 407 -30.18 19.58 4.24
N PHE A 408 -30.24 19.76 5.57
CA PHE A 408 -30.44 18.67 6.51
C PHE A 408 -31.91 18.56 6.93
N GLY A 409 -32.33 17.34 7.27
CA GLY A 409 -33.69 17.08 7.75
C GLY A 409 -34.00 17.75 9.09
N GLY A 410 -35.29 17.97 9.36
CA GLY A 410 -35.76 18.74 10.50
C GLY A 410 -35.51 18.07 11.86
N PHE A 411 -34.91 18.80 12.80
CA PHE A 411 -34.66 18.37 14.18
C PHE A 411 -35.80 18.80 15.11
N SER A 412 -36.30 17.87 15.91
CA SER A 412 -37.36 18.11 16.91
C SER A 412 -37.25 17.14 18.09
N ASN A 413 -37.99 17.41 19.16
CA ASN A 413 -38.15 16.54 20.31
C ASN A 413 -39.51 15.84 20.23
N CYS A 414 -39.57 14.63 19.66
CA CYS A 414 -40.83 13.87 19.48
C CYS A 414 -41.94 14.69 18.77
N ASN A 415 -41.60 15.39 17.67
CA ASN A 415 -42.45 16.33 16.93
C ASN A 415 -42.87 17.60 17.69
N GLN A 416 -42.29 17.86 18.87
CA GLN A 416 -42.36 19.16 19.55
C GLN A 416 -41.08 19.96 19.30
N PHE A 417 -41.15 21.27 19.54
CA PHE A 417 -39.99 22.13 19.42
C PHE A 417 -38.89 21.71 20.42
N LEU A 418 -37.64 22.01 20.09
CA LEU A 418 -36.52 21.71 20.98
C LEU A 418 -36.63 22.51 22.27
N ILE A 419 -36.11 21.95 23.36
CA ILE A 419 -36.06 22.61 24.66
C ILE A 419 -35.04 23.75 24.59
N ASP A 420 -35.31 24.85 25.30
CA ASP A 420 -34.38 25.97 25.37
C ASP A 420 -33.00 25.54 25.86
N GLY A 421 -31.97 26.07 25.19
CA GLY A 421 -30.60 25.78 25.56
C GLY A 421 -29.60 25.96 24.41
N ILE A 422 -28.37 25.55 24.69
CA ILE A 422 -27.27 25.57 23.75
C ILE A 422 -27.16 24.19 23.09
N TYR A 423 -27.03 24.22 21.77
CA TYR A 423 -26.87 23.05 20.93
C TYR A 423 -25.60 23.18 20.08
N GLU A 424 -24.92 22.05 19.88
CA GLU A 424 -23.83 21.89 18.93
C GLU A 424 -24.38 21.24 17.67
N PHE A 425 -24.28 21.93 16.53
CA PHE A 425 -24.55 21.38 15.21
C PHE A 425 -23.23 20.96 14.58
N ILE A 426 -23.02 19.64 14.50
CA ILE A 426 -21.77 19.03 14.05
C ILE A 426 -22.00 18.42 12.68
N ILE A 427 -21.24 18.84 11.68
CA ILE A 427 -21.25 18.28 10.33
C ILE A 427 -19.99 17.48 10.13
N THR A 428 -20.13 16.24 9.67
CA THR A 428 -19.00 15.35 9.37
C THR A 428 -19.13 14.76 7.98
N CYS A 429 -18.00 14.51 7.32
CA CYS A 429 -17.98 13.67 6.13
C CYS A 429 -17.46 12.25 6.45
N PRO A 430 -17.89 11.22 5.71
CA PRO A 430 -17.34 9.88 5.82
C PRO A 430 -15.85 9.81 5.47
N ILE A 431 -15.19 8.68 5.77
CA ILE A 431 -13.80 8.43 5.37
C ILE A 431 -13.69 8.16 3.86
N TYR A 432 -12.49 8.33 3.30
CA TYR A 432 -12.21 8.18 1.87
C TYR A 432 -12.77 6.90 1.25
N SER A 433 -12.62 5.74 1.92
CA SER A 433 -13.00 4.43 1.39
C SER A 433 -14.49 4.28 1.08
N VAL A 434 -15.36 5.03 1.76
CA VAL A 434 -16.82 4.98 1.59
C VAL A 434 -17.37 6.15 0.76
N MET A 435 -16.50 7.03 0.25
CA MET A 435 -16.92 8.14 -0.59
C MET A 435 -17.24 7.70 -2.04
N PRO A 436 -18.14 8.43 -2.74
CA PRO A 436 -18.35 8.27 -4.18
C PRO A 436 -17.08 8.54 -4.99
N GLU A 437 -16.92 7.87 -6.14
CA GLU A 437 -15.75 8.04 -7.01
C GLU A 437 -15.61 9.47 -7.56
N SER A 438 -16.73 10.17 -7.80
CA SER A 438 -16.72 11.58 -8.19
C SER A 438 -15.97 12.44 -7.16
N VAL A 439 -16.25 12.22 -5.88
CA VAL A 439 -15.65 12.94 -4.76
C VAL A 439 -14.21 12.49 -4.48
N LYS A 440 -13.93 11.18 -4.54
CA LYS A 440 -12.58 10.62 -4.32
C LYS A 440 -11.55 11.23 -5.27
N SER A 441 -11.91 11.43 -6.54
CA SER A 441 -11.03 12.04 -7.54
C SER A 441 -10.63 13.49 -7.20
N ILE A 442 -11.47 14.19 -6.42
CA ILE A 442 -11.28 15.58 -6.01
C ILE A 442 -10.53 15.63 -4.67
N PHE A 443 -10.96 14.84 -3.68
CA PHE A 443 -10.36 14.81 -2.34
C PHE A 443 -8.99 14.15 -2.30
N GLY A 444 -8.65 13.34 -3.30
CA GLY A 444 -7.43 12.55 -3.34
C GLY A 444 -7.45 11.42 -2.33
N GLU A 445 -6.49 10.51 -2.45
CA GLU A 445 -6.35 9.35 -1.55
C GLU A 445 -6.31 9.78 -0.07
N ASP A 446 -7.05 9.08 0.79
CA ASP A 446 -7.20 9.39 2.22
C ASP A 446 -7.68 10.83 2.51
N ASN A 447 -8.38 11.42 1.54
CA ASN A 447 -8.81 12.80 1.51
C ASN A 447 -7.67 13.82 1.70
N ARG A 448 -6.47 13.48 1.22
CA ARG A 448 -5.23 14.27 1.40
C ARG A 448 -5.33 15.72 0.93
N ASN A 449 -6.22 16.04 -0.01
CA ASN A 449 -6.36 17.40 -0.56
C ASN A 449 -7.14 18.34 0.37
N LEU A 450 -7.83 17.82 1.39
CA LEU A 450 -8.56 18.65 2.36
C LEU A 450 -7.60 19.36 3.32
N ILE A 451 -7.71 20.69 3.39
CA ILE A 451 -6.97 21.53 4.34
C ILE A 451 -7.89 22.55 5.03
N GLY A 452 -7.35 23.25 6.02
CA GLY A 452 -8.06 24.31 6.75
C GLY A 452 -8.56 23.88 8.13
N LYS A 453 -9.25 24.81 8.80
CA LYS A 453 -9.64 24.69 10.21
C LYS A 453 -10.70 23.63 10.50
N TYR A 454 -11.46 23.23 9.49
CA TYR A 454 -12.52 22.22 9.60
C TYR A 454 -12.07 20.81 9.20
N VAL A 455 -10.76 20.59 9.07
CA VAL A 455 -10.21 19.29 8.67
C VAL A 455 -9.49 18.66 9.86
N GLU A 456 -9.98 17.50 10.30
CA GLU A 456 -9.33 16.67 11.31
C GLU A 456 -8.59 15.52 10.64
N TYR A 457 -7.42 15.18 11.16
CA TYR A 457 -6.64 14.03 10.69
C TYR A 457 -6.78 12.85 11.64
N ASN A 458 -7.06 11.67 11.09
CA ASN A 458 -7.06 10.41 11.81
C ASN A 458 -6.10 9.40 11.12
N PRO A 459 -5.19 8.74 11.85
CA PRO A 459 -4.27 7.75 11.29
C PRO A 459 -4.91 6.59 10.50
N ILE A 460 -6.14 6.21 10.84
CA ILE A 460 -6.87 5.10 10.23
C ILE A 460 -7.71 5.58 9.05
N GLY A 461 -8.37 6.74 9.19
CA GLY A 461 -9.37 7.24 8.24
C GLY A 461 -8.90 8.33 7.28
N GLY A 462 -7.67 8.85 7.45
CA GLY A 462 -7.16 10.00 6.72
C GLY A 462 -7.73 11.33 7.23
N ASN A 463 -7.77 12.33 6.36
CA ASN A 463 -8.42 13.60 6.65
C ASN A 463 -9.95 13.44 6.60
N THR A 464 -10.68 14.09 7.49
CA THR A 464 -12.14 14.20 7.43
C THR A 464 -12.58 15.63 7.72
N ILE A 465 -13.74 16.00 7.18
CA ILE A 465 -14.38 17.28 7.48
C ILE A 465 -15.11 17.13 8.81
N LYS A 466 -14.90 18.08 9.71
CA LYS A 466 -15.69 18.27 10.92
C LYS A 466 -15.90 19.75 11.18
N MET A 467 -17.12 20.20 10.95
CA MET A 467 -17.55 21.56 11.23
C MET A 467 -18.43 21.54 12.47
N ILE A 468 -18.17 22.42 13.43
CA ILE A 468 -18.96 22.56 14.65
C ILE A 468 -19.48 23.99 14.70
N PHE A 469 -20.79 24.13 14.76
CA PHE A 469 -21.47 25.41 14.91
C PHE A 469 -22.31 25.37 16.19
N ASN A 470 -22.18 26.39 17.03
CA ASN A 470 -22.98 26.50 18.23
C ASN A 470 -24.25 27.29 17.90
N CYS A 471 -25.39 26.87 18.45
CA CYS A 471 -26.61 27.63 18.35
C CYS A 471 -27.36 27.67 19.69
N SER A 472 -27.99 28.80 19.97
CA SER A 472 -28.91 28.96 21.09
C SER A 472 -30.34 28.85 20.58
N VAL A 473 -31.14 27.98 21.20
CA VAL A 473 -32.57 27.84 20.96
C VAL A 473 -33.30 28.46 22.14
N ASN A 474 -34.19 29.41 21.88
CA ASN A 474 -35.06 30.07 22.88
C ASN A 474 -36.49 30.20 22.33
N ASP A 475 -37.45 29.56 22.97
CA ASP A 475 -38.87 29.46 22.60
C ASP A 475 -39.10 28.92 21.18
N THR A 476 -39.02 29.78 20.16
CA THR A 476 -39.14 29.44 18.73
C THR A 476 -38.06 30.10 17.87
N THR A 477 -37.08 30.75 18.51
CA THR A 477 -35.98 31.45 17.86
C THR A 477 -34.69 30.67 17.96
N VAL A 478 -33.87 30.73 16.92
CA VAL A 478 -32.57 30.08 16.85
C VAL A 478 -31.53 31.12 16.45
N ASN A 479 -30.48 31.28 17.26
CA ASN A 479 -29.34 32.13 16.92
C ASN A 479 -28.10 31.25 16.79
N ILE A 480 -27.39 31.39 15.67
CA ILE A 480 -26.08 30.77 15.46
C ILE A 480 -25.05 31.69 16.12
N LEU A 481 -24.17 31.13 16.94
CA LEU A 481 -23.23 31.84 17.82
C LEU A 481 -21.85 32.03 17.20
#